data_AF-A0A3B8M4R8-F1
#
_entry.id   AF-A0A3B8M4R8-F1
#
_cell.length_a   1.000
_cell.length_b   1.000
_cell.length_c   1.000
_cell.angle_alpha   90.00
_cell.angle_beta   90.00
_cell.angle_gamma   90.00
#
_symmetry.space_group_name_H-M   'P 1'
#
loop_
_entity.id
_entity.type
_entity.pdbx_description
1 polymer ?
#
loop_
_entity_poly.entity_id
_entity_poly.type
_entity_poly.pdbx_seq_one_letter_code
_entity_poly.pdbx_strand_id
1 'polypeptide(L)'
;MLIRSCLFPLLVLLFGAVGPVFAAERPNVLFIFSDDHAPHAIGAYDGWLRSVNPTPNIDRLASQGMLFRNSFCTNSICGPSRAVILTGKHSHLNGF
;
A
#
# COMPACT_ATOMS: atom_id res chain seq x y z
N MET A 1 56.02 16.42 1.06
CA MET A 1 55.18 17.22 0.14
C MET A 1 54.16 16.40 -0.66
N LEU A 2 54.35 15.09 -0.86
CA LEU A 2 53.49 14.24 -1.71
C LEU A 2 52.14 13.77 -1.08
N ILE A 3 51.98 13.79 0.25
CA ILE A 3 50.74 13.30 0.90
C ILE A 3 49.59 14.33 0.81
N ARG A 4 49.90 15.63 0.68
CA ARG A 4 48.88 16.69 0.58
C ARG A 4 48.15 16.70 -0.77
N SER A 5 48.74 16.17 -1.83
CA SER A 5 48.22 16.24 -3.20
C SER A 5 47.11 15.20 -3.49
N CYS A 6 47.05 14.10 -2.73
CA CYS A 6 46.03 13.05 -2.89
C CYS A 6 44.77 13.30 -2.06
N LEU A 7 44.83 14.15 -1.03
CA LEU A 7 43.66 14.49 -0.19
C LEU A 7 42.66 15.40 -0.91
N PHE A 8 43.13 16.24 -1.83
CA PHE A 8 42.31 17.20 -2.55
C PHE A 8 41.27 16.56 -3.49
N PRO A 9 41.61 15.58 -4.35
CA PRO A 9 40.62 14.91 -5.20
C PRO A 9 39.64 14.04 -4.41
N LEU A 10 40.04 13.48 -3.26
CA LEU A 10 39.15 12.71 -2.39
C LEU A 10 38.08 13.59 -1.73
N LEU A 11 38.44 14.82 -1.36
CA LEU A 11 37.51 15.80 -0.77
C LEU A 11 36.46 16.31 -1.77
N VAL A 12 36.86 16.49 -3.04
CA VAL A 12 35.95 16.92 -4.12
C VAL A 12 34.96 15.82 -4.50
N LEU A 13 35.38 14.55 -4.48
CA LEU A 13 34.49 13.40 -4.67
C LEU A 13 33.46 13.22 -3.55
N LEU A 14 33.82 13.56 -2.31
CA LEU A 14 32.93 13.54 -1.15
C LEU A 14 31.88 14.68 -1.17
N PHE A 15 32.19 15.82 -1.77
CA PHE A 15 31.26 16.96 -1.87
C PHE A 15 30.35 16.92 -3.11
N GLY A 16 30.75 16.21 -4.18
CA GLY A 16 29.98 16.14 -5.43
C GLY A 16 28.69 15.30 -5.38
N ALA A 17 28.45 14.55 -4.31
CA ALA A 17 27.32 13.62 -4.19
C ALA A 17 26.05 14.24 -3.55
N VAL A 18 26.10 15.50 -3.10
CA VAL A 18 24.97 16.17 -2.45
C VAL A 18 24.15 16.96 -3.48
N GLY A 19 23.40 16.24 -4.30
CA GLY A 19 22.39 16.83 -5.19
C GLY A 19 21.12 17.21 -4.42
N PRO A 20 20.32 18.18 -4.91
CA PRO A 20 19.04 18.50 -4.30
C PRO A 20 18.11 17.29 -4.39
N VAL A 21 17.67 16.80 -3.23
CA VAL A 21 16.60 15.79 -3.15
C VAL A 21 15.29 16.54 -3.32
N PHE A 22 14.69 16.43 -4.50
CA PHE A 22 13.33 16.92 -4.70
C PHE A 22 12.37 16.05 -3.90
N ALA A 23 11.51 16.69 -3.10
CA ALA A 23 10.44 15.98 -2.43
C ALA A 23 9.55 15.32 -3.49
N ALA A 24 9.27 14.04 -3.33
CA ALA A 24 8.33 13.35 -4.20
C ALA A 24 6.96 14.06 -4.14
N GLU A 25 6.31 14.19 -5.30
CA GLU A 25 4.95 14.74 -5.35
C GLU A 25 4.03 13.93 -4.43
N ARG A 26 3.20 14.63 -3.65
CA ARG A 26 2.26 13.98 -2.75
C ARG A 26 1.16 13.30 -3.57
N PRO A 27 1.02 11.96 -3.52
CA PRO A 27 -0.01 11.27 -4.29
C PRO A 27 -1.40 11.55 -3.72
N ASN A 28 -2.41 11.46 -4.59
CA ASN A 28 -3.80 11.37 -4.17
C ASN A 28 -4.09 9.93 -3.71
N VAL A 29 -4.73 9.77 -2.56
CA VAL A 29 -5.11 8.46 -2.01
C VAL A 29 -6.63 8.29 -2.11
N LEU A 30 -7.07 7.32 -2.92
CA LEU A 30 -8.48 6.91 -2.99
C LEU A 30 -8.67 5.59 -2.25
N PHE A 31 -9.46 5.61 -1.18
CA PHE A 31 -9.83 4.42 -0.41
C PHE A 31 -11.25 3.99 -0.77
N ILE A 32 -11.40 2.82 -1.38
CA ILE A 32 -12.69 2.23 -1.75
C ILE A 32 -12.98 1.08 -0.79
N PHE A 33 -14.16 1.11 -0.16
CA PHE A 33 -14.60 0.10 0.79
C PHE A 33 -15.99 -0.41 0.41
N SER A 34 -16.14 -1.73 0.26
CA SER A 34 -17.42 -2.40 -0.06
C SER A 34 -17.95 -3.15 1.15
N ASP A 35 -19.27 -3.11 1.38
CA ASP A 35 -19.93 -3.83 2.47
C ASP A 35 -20.20 -5.30 2.09
N ASP A 36 -20.01 -6.23 3.03
CA ASP A 36 -20.28 -7.68 2.91
C ASP A 36 -19.70 -8.37 1.66
N HIS A 37 -18.61 -7.84 1.11
CA HIS A 37 -18.04 -8.32 -0.15
C HIS A 37 -17.11 -9.52 0.06
N ALA A 38 -17.64 -10.73 -0.10
CA ALA A 38 -16.88 -11.96 0.04
C ALA A 38 -15.76 -12.08 -1.04
N PRO A 39 -14.56 -12.61 -0.70
CA PRO A 39 -13.47 -12.75 -1.66
C PRO A 39 -13.84 -13.56 -2.91
N HIS A 40 -14.66 -14.60 -2.74
CA HIS A 40 -15.10 -15.43 -3.87
C HIS A 40 -15.96 -14.69 -4.89
N ALA A 41 -16.60 -13.58 -4.50
CA ALA A 41 -17.40 -12.75 -5.39
C ALA A 41 -16.54 -11.80 -6.25
N ILE A 42 -15.22 -11.73 -6.03
CA ILE A 42 -14.28 -10.92 -6.80
C ILE A 42 -13.48 -11.84 -7.75
N GLY A 43 -13.55 -11.56 -9.04
CA GLY A 43 -12.91 -12.35 -10.10
C GLY A 43 -11.40 -12.52 -9.92
N ALA A 44 -10.70 -11.49 -9.44
CA ALA A 44 -9.26 -11.52 -9.17
C ALA A 44 -8.80 -12.60 -8.15
N TYR A 45 -9.70 -13.03 -7.25
CA TYR A 45 -9.41 -14.10 -6.28
C TYR A 45 -9.66 -15.51 -6.84
N ASP A 46 -10.12 -15.61 -8.09
CA ASP A 46 -10.35 -16.88 -8.81
C ASP A 46 -11.28 -17.85 -8.05
N GLY A 47 -12.31 -17.29 -7.42
CA GLY A 47 -13.33 -18.06 -6.70
C GLY A 47 -14.37 -18.69 -7.63
N TRP A 48 -15.18 -19.58 -7.06
CA TRP A 48 -16.24 -20.32 -7.77
C TRP A 48 -17.35 -19.43 -8.37
N LEU A 49 -17.46 -18.16 -7.96
CA LEU A 49 -18.42 -17.20 -8.51
C LEU A 49 -17.89 -16.41 -9.72
N ARG A 50 -16.61 -16.55 -10.09
CA ARG A 50 -15.97 -15.72 -11.14
C ARG A 50 -16.72 -15.72 -12.48
N SER A 51 -17.29 -16.85 -12.89
CA SER A 51 -18.02 -16.98 -14.15
C SER A 51 -19.41 -16.33 -14.12
N VAL A 52 -20.03 -16.22 -12.94
CA VAL A 52 -21.38 -15.69 -12.77
C VAL A 52 -21.40 -14.25 -12.25
N ASN A 53 -20.33 -13.78 -11.64
CA ASN A 53 -20.16 -12.41 -11.14
C ASN A 53 -18.84 -11.78 -11.62
N PRO A 54 -18.76 -11.35 -12.89
CA PRO A 54 -17.55 -10.75 -13.43
C PRO A 54 -17.28 -9.35 -12.84
N THR A 55 -16.04 -9.10 -12.40
CA THR A 55 -15.60 -7.83 -11.81
C THR A 55 -14.48 -7.15 -12.60
N PRO A 56 -14.66 -6.86 -13.90
CA PRO A 56 -13.55 -6.51 -14.80
C PRO A 56 -12.75 -5.27 -14.35
N ASN A 57 -13.40 -4.29 -13.71
CA ASN A 57 -12.73 -3.10 -13.21
C ASN A 57 -11.86 -3.38 -11.97
N ILE A 58 -12.33 -4.25 -11.07
CA ILE A 58 -11.56 -4.67 -9.88
C ILE A 58 -10.41 -5.58 -10.32
N ASP A 59 -10.67 -6.48 -11.27
CA ASP A 59 -9.67 -7.40 -11.81
C ASP A 59 -8.53 -6.63 -12.51
N ARG A 60 -8.85 -5.54 -13.22
CA ARG A 60 -7.86 -4.63 -13.80
C ARG A 60 -7.03 -3.92 -12.72
N LEU A 61 -7.63 -3.48 -11.62
CA LEU A 61 -6.89 -2.87 -10.51
C LEU A 61 -5.92 -3.88 -9.87
N ALA A 62 -6.37 -5.12 -9.70
CA ALA A 62 -5.53 -6.19 -9.15
C ALA A 62 -4.34 -6.54 -10.07
N SER A 63 -4.55 -6.58 -11.39
CA SER A 63 -3.48 -6.90 -12.36
C SER A 63 -2.47 -5.76 -12.56
N GLN A 64 -2.88 -4.51 -12.34
CA GLN A 64 -2.02 -3.33 -12.43
C GLN A 64 -1.35 -2.97 -11.10
N GLY A 65 -1.65 -3.71 -10.03
CA GLY A 65 -1.21 -3.41 -8.67
C GLY A 65 -0.85 -4.67 -7.88
N MET A 66 -1.30 -4.70 -6.63
CA MET A 66 -1.04 -5.81 -5.72
C MET A 66 -2.37 -6.38 -5.20
N LEU A 67 -2.45 -7.72 -5.17
CA LEU A 67 -3.57 -8.46 -4.61
C LEU A 67 -3.17 -9.16 -3.30
N PHE A 68 -3.83 -8.82 -2.20
CA PHE A 68 -3.58 -9.46 -0.91
C PHE A 68 -4.37 -10.77 -0.79
N ARG A 69 -3.68 -11.92 -0.91
CA ARG A 69 -4.32 -13.23 -0.74
C ARG A 69 -4.69 -13.56 0.71
N ASN A 70 -4.03 -12.90 1.66
CA ASN A 70 -4.22 -13.09 3.09
C ASN A 70 -4.56 -11.74 3.74
N SER A 71 -5.78 -11.26 3.50
CA SER A 71 -6.33 -10.03 4.09
C SER A 71 -7.47 -10.41 5.03
N PHE A 72 -7.32 -10.13 6.32
CA PHE A 72 -8.28 -10.56 7.34
C PHE A 72 -9.05 -9.37 7.90
N CYS A 73 -10.35 -9.57 8.09
CA CYS A 73 -11.15 -8.65 8.87
C CYS A 73 -10.93 -8.95 10.36
N THR A 74 -10.60 -7.92 11.14
CA THR A 74 -10.38 -8.06 12.59
C THR A 74 -11.69 -8.21 13.38
N ASN A 75 -12.82 -7.80 12.81
CA ASN A 75 -14.15 -7.93 13.42
C ASN A 75 -15.23 -8.08 12.34
N SER A 76 -15.94 -9.20 12.33
CA SER A 76 -16.89 -9.60 11.29
C SER A 76 -18.25 -8.87 11.33
N ILE A 77 -18.30 -7.68 11.92
CA ILE A 77 -19.50 -6.83 11.97
C ILE A 77 -19.20 -5.50 11.28
N CYS A 78 -20.11 -5.04 10.42
CA CYS A 78 -19.90 -3.90 9.53
C CYS A 78 -19.44 -2.62 10.26
N GLY A 79 -20.07 -2.26 11.37
CA GLY A 79 -19.70 -1.10 12.19
C GLY A 79 -18.29 -1.23 12.81
N PRO A 80 -18.04 -2.23 13.67
CA PRO A 80 -16.73 -2.46 14.28
C PRO A 80 -15.60 -2.65 13.27
N SER A 81 -15.83 -3.32 12.13
CA SER A 81 -14.85 -3.43 11.04
C SER A 81 -14.43 -2.05 10.54
N ARG A 82 -15.39 -1.17 10.24
CA ARG A 82 -15.12 0.20 9.79
C ARG A 82 -14.41 1.02 10.87
N ALA A 83 -14.77 0.85 12.13
CA ALA A 83 -14.10 1.52 13.24
C ALA A 83 -12.62 1.14 13.35
N VAL A 84 -12.27 -0.15 13.17
CA VAL A 84 -10.86 -0.59 13.16
C VAL A 84 -10.08 0.08 12.02
N ILE A 85 -10.66 0.13 10.82
CA ILE A 85 -10.01 0.74 9.64
C ILE A 85 -9.77 2.25 9.85
N LEU A 86 -10.78 2.98 10.34
CA LEU A 86 -10.69 4.43 10.53
C LEU A 86 -9.74 4.83 11.67
N THR A 87 -9.66 4.01 12.72
CA THR A 87 -8.86 4.33 13.91
C THR A 87 -7.47 3.70 13.91
N GLY A 88 -7.23 2.69 13.08
CA GLY A 88 -6.00 1.89 13.10
C GLY A 88 -5.83 1.05 14.38
N LYS A 89 -6.91 0.81 15.12
CA LYS A 89 -6.91 0.12 16.42
C LYS A 89 -7.87 -1.06 16.41
N HIS A 90 -7.48 -2.19 17.00
CA HIS A 90 -8.39 -3.32 17.24
C HIS A 90 -9.61 -2.91 18.07
N SER A 91 -10.74 -3.63 17.93
CA SER A 91 -12.01 -3.31 18.62
C SER A 91 -11.86 -3.14 20.13
N HIS A 92 -11.05 -3.99 20.79
CA HIS A 92 -10.81 -3.90 22.24
C HIS A 92 -10.08 -2.61 22.68
N LEU A 93 -9.45 -1.87 21.75
CA LEU A 93 -8.77 -0.59 22.01
C LEU A 93 -9.57 0.63 21.54
N ASN A 94 -10.50 0.46 20.59
CA ASN A 94 -11.30 1.57 20.07
C ASN A 94 -12.70 1.69 20.71
N GLY A 95 -13.19 0.63 21.38
CA GLY A 95 -14.42 0.65 22.16
C GLY A 95 -15.71 0.66 21.34
N PHE A 96 -15.64 0.35 20.04
CA PHE A 96 -16.77 0.26 19.11
C PHE A 96 -17.06 -1.18 18.70
#